data_AF-A0A3A9FES5-F1
#
_entry.id   AF-A0A3A9FES5-F1
#
_cell.length_a   1.000
_cell.length_b   1.000
_cell.length_c   1.000
_cell.angle_alpha   90.00
_cell.angle_beta   90.00
_cell.angle_gamma   90.00
#
_symmetry.space_group_name_H-M   'P 1'
#
loop_
_entity.id
_entity.type
_entity.pdbx_description
1 polymer ?
#
loop_
_entity_poly.entity_id
_entity_poly.type
_entity_poly.pdbx_seq_one_letter_code
_entity_poly.pdbx_strand_id
1 'polypeptide(L)'
;MSTLLDKHHLSYILKDNKLISSKGALELCAEYDYIQQSTAFSFSTINEKSDIDNFEGIIKQTGSCIKLLHAQSVLSDPVYFNIDFIISMDQFLVYIGERAFQIDPVIFSLNRALIIAFEVIDFETDNPLKKDDVLGKLGNYNLLTVNGYQYFGEASITTANNKISEIIYNNISSFFSEMTGKKFVPEDYSFIHNTLVLSNDIDDIAGYFCKLIGTKEIPSPLVNISTTENYQYYPQDGSCVITKYNSDDVSLPLYNGILFEAIKMYVYLTQIINLEITSDANKVMRNDLYLENLFFAPHVPIETHNLLNYVYKTNSFQHHKEATRLKISYMTAENDSKKSRNGVLLNILLYIVSLIGAIGTLDTLEDQLSIPFEYSFSVVILIFLVLGIVWGIIEWHQNKRF
;
A
#
# COMPACT_ATOMS: atom_id res chain seq x y z
N MET A 1 23.05 -9.87 12.03
CA MET A 1 22.21 -10.13 10.85
C MET A 1 21.85 -11.61 10.78
N SER A 2 22.81 -12.53 10.67
CA SER A 2 22.55 -13.99 10.70
C SER A 2 21.74 -14.43 11.94
N THR A 3 22.21 -14.08 13.14
CA THR A 3 21.51 -14.36 14.40
C THR A 3 20.12 -13.73 14.52
N LEU A 4 19.88 -12.65 13.77
CA LEU A 4 18.59 -11.96 13.78
C LEU A 4 17.60 -12.64 12.82
N LEU A 5 18.08 -13.10 11.66
CA LEU A 5 17.29 -13.88 10.71
C LEU A 5 16.79 -15.18 11.37
N ASP A 6 17.69 -15.95 11.98
CA ASP A 6 17.35 -17.22 12.64
C ASP A 6 16.36 -17.00 13.80
N LYS A 7 16.55 -15.94 14.60
CA LYS A 7 15.64 -15.58 15.70
C LYS A 7 14.21 -15.30 15.23
N HIS A 8 14.07 -14.77 14.02
CA HIS A 8 12.79 -14.40 13.44
C HIS A 8 12.31 -15.40 12.38
N HIS A 9 12.87 -16.61 12.32
CA HIS A 9 12.47 -17.64 11.35
C HIS A 9 12.45 -17.14 9.90
N LEU A 10 13.43 -16.29 9.55
CA LEU A 10 13.61 -15.76 8.20
C LEU A 10 14.77 -16.49 7.54
N SER A 11 14.49 -17.34 6.56
CA SER A 11 15.51 -18.15 5.88
C SER A 11 16.49 -17.27 5.10
N TYR A 12 15.97 -16.23 4.41
CA TYR A 12 16.79 -15.22 3.74
C TYR A 12 15.98 -13.97 3.35
N ILE A 13 16.70 -12.90 3.02
CA ILE A 13 16.15 -11.70 2.36
C ILE A 13 16.85 -11.54 1.01
N LEU A 14 16.07 -11.47 -0.06
CA LEU A 14 16.54 -11.15 -1.41
C LEU A 14 16.25 -9.67 -1.70
N LYS A 15 17.30 -8.87 -1.89
CA LYS A 15 17.18 -7.45 -2.23
C LYS A 15 18.08 -7.14 -3.42
N ASP A 16 17.51 -6.48 -4.42
CA ASP A 16 18.17 -6.31 -5.72
C ASP A 16 18.58 -7.69 -6.24
N ASN A 17 19.88 -7.91 -6.45
CA ASN A 17 20.44 -9.20 -6.86
C ASN A 17 21.15 -9.92 -5.69
N LYS A 18 20.96 -9.48 -4.44
CA LYS A 18 21.70 -10.03 -3.28
C LYS A 18 20.76 -10.79 -2.36
N LEU A 19 21.04 -12.07 -2.21
CA LEU A 19 20.41 -12.94 -1.23
C LEU A 19 21.26 -12.96 0.04
N ILE A 20 20.66 -12.60 1.18
CA ILE A 20 21.31 -12.56 2.49
C ILE A 20 20.64 -13.57 3.41
N SER A 21 21.39 -14.55 3.91
CA SER A 21 20.92 -15.59 4.83
C SER A 21 21.81 -15.69 6.08
N SER A 22 21.45 -16.57 7.01
CA SER A 22 22.32 -16.89 8.15
C SER A 22 23.61 -17.63 7.75
N LYS A 23 23.61 -18.31 6.60
CA LYS A 23 24.78 -19.02 6.06
C LYS A 23 25.76 -18.13 5.29
N GLY A 24 25.35 -16.92 4.89
CA GLY A 24 26.17 -16.01 4.12
C GLY A 24 25.35 -15.22 3.10
N ALA A 25 26.02 -14.75 2.03
CA ALA A 25 25.36 -13.99 0.99
C ALA A 25 25.69 -14.52 -0.41
N LEU A 26 24.66 -14.58 -1.26
CA LEU A 26 24.77 -14.95 -2.67
C LEU A 26 24.39 -13.77 -3.55
N GLU A 27 24.95 -13.74 -4.75
CA GLU A 27 24.53 -12.89 -5.85
C GLU A 27 23.73 -13.72 -6.85
N LEU A 28 22.52 -13.25 -7.14
CA LEU A 28 21.59 -13.79 -8.12
C LEU A 28 21.83 -13.08 -9.46
N CYS A 29 22.23 -13.83 -10.47
CA CYS A 29 22.32 -13.35 -11.84
C CYS A 29 21.12 -13.89 -12.63
N ALA A 30 20.36 -12.98 -13.24
CA ALA A 30 19.23 -13.30 -14.11
C ALA A 30 19.56 -12.86 -15.54
N GLU A 31 19.48 -13.79 -16.49
CA GLU A 31 19.67 -13.52 -17.91
C GLU A 31 18.36 -13.84 -18.65
N TYR A 32 17.73 -12.82 -19.22
CA TYR A 32 16.51 -12.98 -19.99
C TYR A 32 16.83 -13.27 -21.46
N ASP A 33 16.41 -14.43 -21.95
CA ASP A 33 16.42 -14.78 -23.36
C ASP A 33 15.09 -14.34 -23.99
N TYR A 34 15.12 -13.23 -24.73
CA TYR A 34 13.95 -12.68 -25.41
C TYR A 34 13.46 -13.52 -26.59
N ILE A 35 14.29 -14.42 -27.13
CA ILE A 35 13.90 -15.31 -28.23
C ILE A 35 13.09 -16.48 -27.67
N GLN A 36 13.59 -17.07 -26.59
CA GLN A 36 12.92 -18.19 -25.93
C GLN A 36 11.85 -17.75 -24.94
N GLN A 37 11.78 -16.45 -24.64
CA GLN A 37 10.96 -15.88 -23.56
C GLN A 37 11.22 -16.57 -22.21
N SER A 38 12.46 -16.96 -21.97
CA SER A 38 12.88 -17.68 -20.78
C SER A 38 13.86 -16.84 -19.97
N THR A 39 13.94 -17.06 -18.66
CA THR A 39 14.92 -16.40 -17.80
C THR A 39 15.79 -17.47 -17.15
N ALA A 40 17.09 -17.42 -17.42
CA ALA A 40 18.07 -18.27 -16.75
C ALA A 40 18.51 -17.57 -15.45
N PHE A 41 18.53 -18.33 -14.36
CA PHE A 41 18.96 -17.84 -13.05
C PHE A 41 20.18 -18.62 -12.59
N SER A 42 21.19 -17.91 -12.09
CA SER A 42 22.39 -18.50 -11.51
C SER A 42 22.75 -17.80 -10.20
N PHE A 43 23.43 -18.52 -9.33
CA PHE A 43 23.90 -18.01 -8.04
C PHE A 43 25.42 -18.06 -7.98
N SER A 44 26.02 -17.04 -7.40
CA SER A 44 27.45 -17.00 -7.06
C SER A 44 27.63 -16.52 -5.63
N THR A 45 28.70 -16.95 -4.97
CA THR A 45 28.99 -16.54 -3.58
C THR A 45 29.64 -15.15 -3.59
N ILE A 46 29.16 -14.24 -2.74
CA ILE A 46 29.74 -12.88 -2.64
C ILE A 46 31.10 -12.91 -1.93
N ASN A 47 31.33 -13.92 -1.06
CA ASN A 47 32.61 -14.16 -0.42
C ASN A 47 33.21 -15.48 -0.94
N GLU A 48 34.39 -15.41 -1.55
CA GLU A 48 35.12 -16.54 -2.15
C GLU A 48 35.47 -17.68 -1.17
N LYS A 49 35.29 -17.49 0.14
CA LYS A 49 35.62 -18.48 1.18
C LYS A 49 34.51 -19.49 1.46
N SER A 50 33.29 -19.24 1.01
CA SER A 50 32.16 -20.15 1.21
C SER A 50 31.90 -20.95 -0.06
N ASP A 51 31.83 -22.28 0.07
CA ASP A 51 31.41 -23.17 -1.00
C ASP A 51 29.91 -23.01 -1.27
N ILE A 52 29.52 -22.96 -2.55
CA ILE A 52 28.14 -22.79 -2.99
C ILE A 52 27.26 -23.97 -2.55
N ASP A 53 27.84 -25.15 -2.38
CA ASP A 53 27.16 -26.36 -1.92
C ASP A 53 26.53 -26.17 -0.53
N ASN A 54 27.08 -25.28 0.30
CA ASN A 54 26.50 -24.97 1.61
C ASN A 54 25.13 -24.27 1.52
N PHE A 55 24.79 -23.72 0.34
CA PHE A 55 23.57 -22.98 0.07
C PHE A 55 22.53 -23.79 -0.70
N GLU A 56 22.76 -25.08 -1.01
CA GLU A 56 21.84 -25.89 -1.84
C GLU A 56 20.38 -25.81 -1.35
N GLY A 57 20.15 -25.96 -0.05
CA GLY A 57 18.81 -25.86 0.53
C GLY A 57 18.15 -24.48 0.37
N ILE A 58 18.94 -23.40 0.48
CA ILE A 58 18.48 -22.02 0.30
C ILE A 58 18.17 -21.79 -1.18
N ILE A 59 19.05 -22.21 -2.08
CA ILE A 59 18.86 -22.10 -3.54
C ILE A 59 17.58 -22.83 -3.94
N LYS A 60 17.34 -24.04 -3.42
CA LYS A 60 16.09 -24.78 -3.68
C LYS A 60 14.85 -24.01 -3.21
N GLN A 61 14.91 -23.39 -2.03
CA GLN A 61 13.83 -22.56 -1.49
C GLN A 61 13.59 -21.27 -2.30
N THR A 62 14.58 -20.77 -3.05
CA THR A 62 14.41 -19.55 -3.88
C THR A 62 13.55 -19.74 -5.13
N GLY A 63 13.17 -20.97 -5.47
CA GLY A 63 12.38 -21.24 -6.67
C GLY A 63 11.06 -20.45 -6.75
N SER A 64 10.38 -20.24 -5.62
CA SER A 64 9.16 -19.41 -5.56
C SER A 64 9.44 -17.93 -5.85
N CYS A 65 10.50 -17.39 -5.25
CA CYS A 65 10.92 -16.01 -5.43
C CYS A 65 11.33 -15.74 -6.89
N ILE A 66 12.05 -16.68 -7.49
CA ILE A 66 12.45 -16.61 -8.90
C ILE A 66 11.24 -16.55 -9.82
N LYS A 67 10.22 -17.40 -9.58
CA LYS A 67 8.97 -17.40 -10.36
C LYS A 67 8.21 -16.07 -10.22
N LEU A 68 8.20 -15.48 -9.03
CA LEU A 68 7.60 -14.15 -8.80
C LEU A 68 8.36 -13.04 -9.53
N LEU A 69 9.70 -13.05 -9.49
CA LEU A 69 10.53 -12.09 -10.22
C LEU A 69 10.38 -12.24 -11.75
N HIS A 70 10.26 -13.48 -12.23
CA HIS A 70 9.94 -13.73 -13.63
C HIS A 70 8.57 -13.16 -14.00
N ALA A 71 7.53 -13.42 -13.19
CA ALA A 71 6.21 -12.83 -13.41
C ALA A 71 6.28 -11.29 -13.43
N GLN A 72 7.04 -10.65 -12.53
CA GLN A 72 7.26 -9.20 -12.56
C GLN A 72 7.88 -8.75 -13.88
N SER A 73 8.93 -9.43 -14.35
CA SER A 73 9.67 -9.07 -15.57
C SER A 73 8.81 -9.15 -16.84
N VAL A 74 7.80 -10.03 -16.85
CA VAL A 74 6.93 -10.26 -18.00
C VAL A 74 5.66 -9.42 -17.94
N LEU A 75 5.09 -9.25 -16.75
CA LEU A 75 3.75 -8.68 -16.58
C LEU A 75 3.75 -7.24 -16.08
N SER A 76 4.85 -6.70 -15.59
CA SER A 76 4.88 -5.35 -15.04
C SER A 76 6.05 -4.54 -15.54
N ASP A 77 5.93 -3.22 -15.42
CA ASP A 77 7.02 -2.29 -15.67
C ASP A 77 7.54 -1.79 -14.31
N PRO A 78 8.83 -2.02 -13.96
CA PRO A 78 9.39 -1.63 -12.68
C PRO A 78 9.43 -0.11 -12.45
N VAL A 79 9.20 0.72 -13.48
CA VAL A 79 8.98 2.16 -13.30
C VAL A 79 7.70 2.42 -12.50
N TYR A 80 6.69 1.57 -12.65
CA TYR A 80 5.39 1.71 -12.01
C TYR A 80 5.15 0.71 -10.89
N PHE A 81 5.66 -0.52 -11.01
CA PHE A 81 5.44 -1.61 -10.07
C PHE A 81 6.74 -2.39 -9.88
N ASN A 82 7.48 -2.07 -8.82
CA ASN A 82 8.76 -2.69 -8.52
C ASN A 82 8.71 -3.50 -7.22
N ILE A 83 9.12 -4.77 -7.27
CA ILE A 83 9.45 -5.53 -6.06
C ILE A 83 10.81 -5.04 -5.54
N ASP A 84 10.80 -4.39 -4.39
CA ASP A 84 12.00 -3.81 -3.78
C ASP A 84 12.87 -4.87 -3.08
N PHE A 85 12.21 -5.84 -2.45
CA PHE A 85 12.85 -6.99 -1.80
C PHE A 85 11.82 -8.10 -1.56
N ILE A 86 12.32 -9.32 -1.39
CA ILE A 86 11.54 -10.52 -1.03
C ILE A 86 12.10 -11.08 0.27
N ILE A 87 11.23 -11.49 1.18
CA ILE A 87 11.57 -12.15 2.44
C ILE A 87 11.10 -13.60 2.35
N SER A 88 12.04 -14.54 2.49
CA SER A 88 11.72 -15.94 2.71
C SER A 88 11.60 -16.17 4.21
N MET A 89 10.43 -16.63 4.61
CA MET A 89 10.11 -16.98 5.98
C MET A 89 9.85 -18.48 6.06
N ASP A 90 10.24 -19.09 7.16
CA ASP A 90 10.03 -20.52 7.37
C ASP A 90 8.53 -20.82 7.44
N GLN A 91 8.13 -21.96 6.86
CA GLN A 91 6.80 -22.51 7.02
C GLN A 91 6.49 -22.75 8.51
N PHE A 92 5.23 -22.63 8.90
CA PHE A 92 4.81 -22.80 10.28
C PHE A 92 3.39 -23.36 10.38
N LEU A 93 3.08 -23.97 11.52
CA LEU A 93 1.77 -24.50 11.82
C LEU A 93 0.93 -23.45 12.54
N VAL A 94 -0.34 -23.36 12.16
CA VAL A 94 -1.37 -22.62 12.89
C VAL A 94 -2.49 -23.56 13.31
N TYR A 95 -3.01 -23.34 14.52
CA TYR A 95 -4.13 -24.09 15.07
C TYR A 95 -5.37 -23.21 15.02
N ILE A 96 -6.39 -23.63 14.27
CA ILE A 96 -7.68 -22.94 14.16
C ILE A 96 -8.77 -23.93 14.56
N GLY A 97 -9.38 -23.68 15.72
CA GLY A 97 -10.27 -24.64 16.36
C GLY A 97 -9.52 -25.91 16.73
N GLU A 98 -10.02 -27.05 16.24
CA GLU A 98 -9.40 -28.37 16.48
C GLU A 98 -8.45 -28.79 15.35
N ARG A 99 -8.32 -27.99 14.29
CA ARG A 99 -7.54 -28.33 13.10
C ARG A 99 -6.20 -27.62 13.08
N ALA A 100 -5.19 -28.30 12.54
CA ALA A 100 -3.87 -27.75 12.28
C ALA A 100 -3.70 -27.50 10.77
N PHE A 101 -3.12 -26.36 10.42
CA PHE A 101 -2.81 -25.99 9.05
C PHE A 101 -1.36 -25.57 8.95
N GLN A 102 -0.66 -26.01 7.90
CA GLN A 102 0.63 -25.47 7.52
C GLN A 102 0.41 -24.19 6.70
N ILE A 103 1.21 -23.17 7.01
CA ILE A 103 1.23 -21.88 6.33
C ILE A 103 2.56 -21.73 5.62
N ASP A 104 2.47 -21.50 4.31
CA ASP A 104 3.62 -21.29 3.43
C ASP A 104 3.62 -19.83 2.94
N PRO A 105 4.39 -18.93 3.60
CA PRO A 105 4.36 -17.51 3.31
C PRO A 105 5.23 -17.12 2.10
N VAL A 106 4.71 -16.18 1.30
CA VAL A 106 5.43 -15.45 0.25
C VAL A 106 5.33 -13.96 0.57
N ILE A 107 6.43 -13.36 1.01
CA ILE A 107 6.47 -11.99 1.53
C ILE A 107 7.36 -11.16 0.63
N PHE A 108 6.88 -10.01 0.17
CA PHE A 108 7.67 -9.10 -0.65
C PHE A 108 7.20 -7.67 -0.49
N SER A 109 8.05 -6.72 -0.87
CA SER A 109 7.66 -5.32 -0.91
C SER A 109 7.42 -4.88 -2.34
N LEU A 110 6.22 -4.38 -2.64
CA LEU A 110 5.87 -3.78 -3.93
C LEU A 110 5.72 -2.26 -3.75
N ASN A 111 6.59 -1.47 -4.38
CA ASN A 111 6.61 -0.01 -4.24
C ASN A 111 6.55 0.45 -2.76
N ARG A 112 7.35 -0.19 -1.89
CA ARG A 112 7.40 0.02 -0.43
C ARG A 112 6.15 -0.37 0.35
N ALA A 113 5.14 -0.96 -0.28
CA ALA A 113 4.05 -1.63 0.41
C ALA A 113 4.46 -3.07 0.72
N LEU A 114 4.23 -3.54 1.94
CA LEU A 114 4.49 -4.94 2.31
C LEU A 114 3.31 -5.80 1.85
N ILE A 115 3.58 -6.76 0.97
CA ILE A 115 2.63 -7.76 0.51
C ILE A 115 2.93 -9.08 1.22
N ILE A 116 1.88 -9.66 1.80
CA ILE A 116 1.92 -10.96 2.45
C ILE A 116 0.93 -11.85 1.69
N ALA A 117 1.46 -12.78 0.91
CA ALA A 117 0.70 -13.90 0.36
C ALA A 117 1.04 -15.15 1.18
N PHE A 118 0.09 -16.06 1.33
CA PHE A 118 0.35 -17.35 1.97
C PHE A 118 -0.58 -18.41 1.42
N GLU A 119 -0.06 -19.63 1.29
CA GLU A 119 -0.85 -20.82 1.04
C GLU A 119 -1.23 -21.46 2.37
N VAL A 120 -2.44 -22.04 2.43
CA VAL A 120 -2.93 -22.79 3.58
C VAL A 120 -3.05 -24.25 3.16
N ILE A 121 -2.34 -25.11 3.88
CA ILE A 121 -2.27 -26.54 3.61
C ILE A 121 -2.85 -27.26 4.83
N ASP A 122 -3.78 -28.18 4.59
CA ASP A 122 -4.30 -29.03 5.65
C ASP A 122 -3.20 -29.99 6.12
N PHE A 123 -2.80 -29.88 7.39
CA PHE A 123 -1.67 -30.62 7.92
C PHE A 123 -1.93 -32.13 8.04
N GLU A 124 -3.20 -32.55 8.18
CA GLU A 124 -3.55 -33.96 8.28
C GLU A 124 -3.51 -34.65 6.91
N THR A 125 -3.96 -33.94 5.88
CA THR A 125 -4.04 -34.50 4.52
C THR A 125 -2.85 -34.16 3.63
N ASP A 126 -2.01 -33.21 4.05
CA ASP A 126 -0.88 -32.67 3.26
C ASP A 126 -1.32 -32.11 1.90
N ASN A 127 -2.56 -31.62 1.81
CA ASN A 127 -3.11 -31.03 0.58
C ASN A 127 -3.45 -29.56 0.79
N PRO A 128 -3.21 -28.70 -0.22
CA PRO A 128 -3.77 -27.36 -0.25
C PRO A 128 -5.29 -27.37 -0.12
N LEU A 129 -5.84 -26.31 0.46
CA LEU A 129 -7.29 -26.15 0.54
C LEU A 129 -7.94 -26.13 -0.84
N LYS A 130 -9.10 -26.78 -0.97
CA LYS A 130 -9.87 -26.80 -2.20
C LYS A 130 -10.75 -25.55 -2.29
N LYS A 131 -11.24 -25.24 -3.49
CA LYS A 131 -12.13 -24.10 -3.76
C LYS A 131 -13.36 -24.01 -2.85
N ASP A 132 -13.86 -25.15 -2.35
CA ASP A 132 -15.07 -25.22 -1.52
C ASP A 132 -14.76 -25.06 -0.02
N ASP A 133 -13.48 -25.18 0.38
CA ASP A 133 -13.01 -24.94 1.75
C ASP A 133 -12.86 -23.44 2.06
N VAL A 134 -12.82 -22.60 1.02
CA VAL A 134 -12.53 -21.16 1.10
C VAL A 134 -13.75 -20.35 0.66
N LEU A 135 -14.89 -20.47 1.35
CA LEU A 135 -16.14 -19.78 0.99
C LEU A 135 -16.72 -18.94 2.13
N GLY A 136 -17.23 -17.75 1.78
CA GLY A 136 -17.89 -16.83 2.70
C GLY A 136 -17.03 -16.46 3.89
N LYS A 137 -17.67 -16.05 4.99
CA LYS A 137 -16.96 -15.62 6.21
C LYS A 137 -16.27 -16.80 6.94
N LEU A 138 -16.88 -17.98 6.93
CA LEU A 138 -16.38 -19.14 7.68
C LEU A 138 -15.14 -19.77 7.03
N GLY A 139 -15.02 -19.73 5.70
CA GLY A 139 -13.85 -20.19 4.96
C GLY A 139 -12.84 -19.09 4.63
N ASN A 140 -12.96 -17.89 5.20
CA ASN A 140 -12.01 -16.81 4.93
C ASN A 140 -10.85 -16.83 5.93
N TYR A 141 -9.80 -17.58 5.61
CA TYR A 141 -8.61 -17.76 6.45
C TYR A 141 -7.82 -16.46 6.74
N ASN A 142 -8.07 -15.38 5.99
CA ASN A 142 -7.55 -14.05 6.34
C ASN A 142 -8.22 -13.45 7.58
N LEU A 143 -9.42 -13.92 7.94
CA LEU A 143 -10.23 -13.37 9.02
C LEU A 143 -10.35 -14.30 10.23
N LEU A 144 -9.96 -15.56 10.09
CA LEU A 144 -10.04 -16.53 11.16
C LEU A 144 -8.98 -16.24 12.24
N THR A 145 -9.40 -16.38 13.49
CA THR A 145 -8.51 -16.25 14.63
C THR A 145 -7.78 -17.56 14.87
N VAL A 146 -6.46 -17.46 15.03
CA VAL A 146 -5.56 -18.56 15.33
C VAL A 146 -5.46 -18.72 16.85
N ASN A 147 -5.66 -19.95 17.36
CA ASN A 147 -5.55 -20.30 18.79
C ASN A 147 -4.08 -20.39 19.24
N GLY A 148 -3.20 -20.80 18.33
CA GLY A 148 -1.76 -20.84 18.56
C GLY A 148 -1.01 -21.17 17.27
N TYR A 149 0.29 -20.98 17.28
CA TYR A 149 1.16 -21.32 16.16
C TYR A 149 2.51 -21.87 16.64
N GLN A 150 3.22 -22.55 15.74
CA GLN A 150 4.50 -23.20 16.03
C GLN A 150 5.33 -23.33 14.76
N TYR A 151 6.61 -22.98 14.80
CA TYR A 151 7.53 -23.27 13.69
C TYR A 151 8.01 -24.72 13.77
N PHE A 152 8.32 -25.30 12.60
CA PHE A 152 8.83 -26.67 12.56
C PHE A 152 10.15 -26.80 13.33
N GLY A 153 10.23 -27.80 14.21
CA GLY A 153 11.38 -28.04 15.08
C GLY A 153 11.31 -27.38 16.45
N GLU A 154 10.35 -26.48 16.69
CA GLU A 154 10.08 -25.97 18.03
C GLU A 154 9.31 -26.99 18.88
N ALA A 155 9.47 -26.96 20.20
CA ALA A 155 8.83 -27.91 21.11
C ALA A 155 7.49 -27.42 21.69
N SER A 156 7.21 -26.12 21.62
CA SER A 156 6.08 -25.47 22.28
C SER A 156 5.21 -24.69 21.30
N ILE A 157 3.91 -24.77 21.49
CA ILE A 157 2.93 -23.94 20.78
C ILE A 157 2.91 -22.55 21.43
N THR A 158 3.07 -21.52 20.62
CA THR A 158 2.87 -20.13 21.05
C THR A 158 1.37 -19.82 20.98
N THR A 159 0.75 -19.52 22.13
CA THR A 159 -0.65 -19.09 22.17
C THR A 159 -0.81 -17.77 21.43
N ALA A 160 -1.81 -17.68 20.56
CA ALA A 160 -2.13 -16.49 19.80
C ALA A 160 -3.63 -16.18 19.87
N ASN A 161 -3.98 -14.93 19.60
CA ASN A 161 -5.36 -14.51 19.37
C ASN A 161 -5.41 -13.58 18.15
N ASN A 162 -4.56 -13.88 17.17
CA ASN A 162 -4.29 -13.07 15.99
C ASN A 162 -4.73 -13.80 14.74
N LYS A 163 -4.81 -13.07 13.63
CA LYS A 163 -4.99 -13.66 12.29
C LYS A 163 -3.65 -14.15 11.74
N ILE A 164 -3.67 -15.04 10.75
CA ILE A 164 -2.45 -15.55 10.11
C ILE A 164 -1.58 -14.41 9.57
N SER A 165 -2.19 -13.45 8.87
CA SER A 165 -1.50 -12.27 8.33
C SER A 165 -0.84 -11.41 9.41
N GLU A 166 -1.46 -11.32 10.58
CA GLU A 166 -0.92 -10.57 11.73
C GLU A 166 0.26 -11.28 12.37
N ILE A 167 0.23 -12.61 12.45
CA ILE A 167 1.37 -13.40 12.94
C ILE A 167 2.59 -13.16 12.05
N ILE A 168 2.41 -13.25 10.72
CA ILE A 168 3.47 -12.99 9.74
C ILE A 168 3.96 -11.54 9.84
N TYR A 169 3.03 -10.57 9.83
CA TYR A 169 3.36 -9.15 9.96
C TYR A 169 4.13 -8.83 11.24
N ASN A 170 3.68 -9.33 12.40
CA ASN A 170 4.30 -9.06 13.69
C ASN A 170 5.73 -9.61 13.74
N ASN A 171 5.98 -10.76 13.13
CA ASN A 171 7.31 -11.32 13.03
C ASN A 171 8.23 -10.43 12.17
N ILE A 172 7.79 -10.04 10.97
CA ILE A 172 8.53 -9.14 10.07
C ILE A 172 8.78 -7.77 10.71
N SER A 173 7.75 -7.19 11.33
CA SER A 173 7.80 -5.90 12.02
C SER A 173 8.80 -5.95 13.18
N SER A 174 8.77 -7.02 13.98
CA SER A 174 9.74 -7.24 15.06
C SER A 174 11.17 -7.36 14.54
N PHE A 175 11.37 -8.09 13.44
CA PHE A 175 12.66 -8.20 12.78
C PHE A 175 13.22 -6.81 12.38
N PHE A 176 12.43 -5.99 11.67
CA PHE A 176 12.88 -4.65 11.26
C PHE A 176 13.07 -3.70 12.43
N SER A 177 12.19 -3.77 13.44
CA SER A 177 12.33 -3.00 14.68
C SER A 177 13.67 -3.32 15.35
N GLU A 178 14.00 -4.60 15.55
CA GLU A 178 15.28 -4.99 16.15
C GLU A 178 16.47 -4.63 15.26
N MET A 179 16.36 -4.82 13.94
CA MET A 179 17.38 -4.45 12.97
C MET A 179 17.74 -2.96 13.04
N THR A 180 16.75 -2.10 13.30
CA THR A 180 16.95 -0.65 13.43
C THR A 180 17.31 -0.19 14.85
N GLY A 181 17.50 -1.12 15.79
CA GLY A 181 17.75 -0.80 17.20
C GLY A 181 16.52 -0.20 17.90
N LYS A 182 15.32 -0.64 17.51
CA LYS A 182 14.00 -0.22 18.00
C LYS A 182 13.70 1.27 17.79
N LYS A 183 14.34 1.87 16.78
CA LYS A 183 14.11 3.28 16.42
C LYS A 183 12.80 3.50 15.67
N PHE A 184 12.40 2.51 14.87
CA PHE A 184 11.19 2.57 14.08
C PHE A 184 10.29 1.41 14.49
N VAL A 185 9.28 1.73 15.30
CA VAL A 185 8.25 0.79 15.75
C VAL A 185 6.92 1.32 15.23
N PRO A 186 6.17 0.54 14.44
CA PRO A 186 4.82 0.93 14.03
C PRO A 186 3.93 1.10 15.27
N GLU A 187 3.23 2.24 15.37
CA GLU A 187 2.26 2.48 16.44
C GLU A 187 0.98 1.70 16.18
N ASP A 188 0.50 1.72 14.94
CA ASP A 188 -0.69 1.02 14.47
C ASP A 188 -0.46 0.42 13.08
N TYR A 189 -1.27 -0.59 12.74
CA TYR A 189 -1.31 -1.17 11.41
C TYR A 189 -2.74 -1.52 10.98
N SER A 190 -2.92 -1.62 9.67
CA SER A 190 -4.15 -2.06 9.03
C SER A 190 -3.80 -2.79 7.75
N PHE A 191 -4.64 -3.72 7.30
CA PHE A 191 -4.39 -4.48 6.09
C PHE A 191 -5.66 -4.56 5.24
N ILE A 192 -5.43 -4.60 3.93
CA ILE A 192 -6.43 -4.97 2.93
C ILE A 192 -6.13 -6.43 2.60
N HIS A 193 -7.17 -7.26 2.50
CA HIS A 193 -7.01 -8.66 2.18
C HIS A 193 -7.74 -9.00 0.88
N ASN A 194 -7.33 -10.12 0.29
CA ASN A 194 -7.83 -10.58 -0.98
C ASN A 194 -7.66 -12.09 -1.05
N THR A 195 -8.52 -12.77 -1.81
CA THR A 195 -8.46 -14.24 -1.97
C THR A 195 -8.24 -14.60 -3.42
N LEU A 196 -7.11 -15.27 -3.70
CA LEU A 196 -6.79 -15.84 -5.00
C LEU A 196 -7.22 -17.32 -5.01
N VAL A 197 -8.05 -17.72 -5.97
CA VAL A 197 -8.48 -19.11 -6.15
C VAL A 197 -8.00 -19.63 -7.51
N LEU A 198 -7.27 -20.73 -7.52
CA LEU A 198 -6.94 -21.48 -8.74
C LEU A 198 -7.74 -22.78 -8.75
N SER A 199 -8.66 -22.94 -9.71
CA SER A 199 -9.38 -24.20 -9.89
C SER A 199 -10.00 -24.32 -11.27
N ASN A 200 -9.71 -25.43 -11.96
CA ASN A 200 -10.35 -25.78 -13.23
C ASN A 200 -11.78 -26.33 -13.06
N ASP A 201 -12.19 -26.65 -11.84
CA ASP A 201 -13.50 -27.26 -11.52
C ASP A 201 -14.61 -26.22 -11.27
N ILE A 202 -14.40 -24.97 -11.67
CA ILE A 202 -15.38 -23.88 -11.51
C ILE A 202 -16.14 -23.70 -12.82
N ASP A 203 -17.35 -24.26 -12.89
CA ASP A 203 -18.22 -24.16 -14.06
C ASP A 203 -18.93 -22.79 -14.15
N ASP A 204 -19.48 -22.32 -13.03
CA ASP A 204 -20.17 -21.03 -12.92
C ASP A 204 -19.33 -20.05 -12.09
N ILE A 205 -18.54 -19.24 -12.80
CA ILE A 205 -17.63 -18.26 -12.19
C ILE A 205 -18.38 -17.18 -11.42
N ALA A 206 -19.51 -16.68 -11.97
CA ALA A 206 -20.31 -15.66 -11.31
C ALA A 206 -20.93 -16.19 -10.01
N GLY A 207 -21.56 -17.36 -10.07
CA GLY A 207 -22.11 -18.02 -8.89
C GLY A 207 -21.05 -18.39 -7.85
N TYR A 208 -19.84 -18.77 -8.30
CA TYR A 208 -18.73 -19.01 -7.39
C TYR A 208 -18.26 -17.73 -6.68
N PHE A 209 -18.11 -16.61 -7.38
CA PHE A 209 -17.78 -15.33 -6.74
C PHE A 209 -18.81 -14.92 -5.69
N CYS A 210 -20.11 -15.05 -6.00
CA CYS A 210 -21.18 -14.77 -5.03
C CYS A 210 -21.03 -15.61 -3.76
N LYS A 211 -20.68 -16.90 -3.88
CA LYS A 211 -20.44 -17.79 -2.72
C LYS A 211 -19.16 -17.43 -1.97
N LEU A 212 -18.08 -17.14 -2.70
CA LEU A 212 -16.77 -16.79 -2.14
C LEU A 212 -16.85 -15.51 -1.31
N ILE A 213 -17.44 -14.45 -1.88
CA ILE A 213 -17.56 -13.13 -1.26
C ILE A 213 -18.72 -13.11 -0.23
N GLY A 214 -19.74 -13.95 -0.43
CA GLY A 214 -20.95 -13.98 0.40
C GLY A 214 -21.99 -12.94 -0.02
N THR A 215 -22.07 -12.61 -1.31
CA THR A 215 -23.04 -11.66 -1.90
C THR A 215 -24.07 -12.39 -2.75
N LYS A 216 -25.20 -11.72 -3.04
CA LYS A 216 -26.24 -12.26 -3.94
C LYS A 216 -25.89 -12.06 -5.41
N GLU A 217 -25.18 -10.98 -5.72
CA GLU A 217 -24.77 -10.58 -7.06
C GLU A 217 -23.29 -10.17 -7.04
N ILE A 218 -22.64 -10.28 -8.20
CA ILE A 218 -21.25 -9.87 -8.37
C ILE A 218 -21.14 -8.34 -8.29
N PRO A 219 -20.18 -7.80 -7.53
CA PRO A 219 -20.06 -6.35 -7.30
C PRO A 219 -19.57 -5.58 -8.53
N SER A 220 -18.82 -6.26 -9.40
CA SER A 220 -18.15 -5.68 -10.56
C SER A 220 -18.29 -6.59 -11.80
N PRO A 221 -18.14 -6.08 -13.03
CA PRO A 221 -18.35 -6.85 -14.25
C PRO A 221 -17.50 -8.13 -14.30
N LEU A 222 -18.05 -9.24 -14.79
CA LEU A 222 -17.26 -10.47 -14.96
C LEU A 222 -16.49 -10.42 -16.29
N VAL A 223 -15.17 -10.22 -16.22
CA VAL A 223 -14.30 -10.08 -17.39
C VAL A 223 -13.06 -10.95 -17.22
N ASN A 224 -12.75 -11.77 -18.23
CA ASN A 224 -11.43 -12.40 -18.32
C ASN A 224 -10.44 -11.36 -18.84
N ILE A 225 -9.38 -11.06 -18.07
CA ILE A 225 -8.36 -10.10 -18.50
C ILE A 225 -7.17 -10.76 -19.20
N SER A 226 -7.02 -12.08 -19.02
CA SER A 226 -5.96 -12.86 -19.66
C SER A 226 -6.11 -12.80 -21.16
N THR A 227 -4.99 -12.56 -21.83
CA THR A 227 -4.86 -12.52 -23.29
C THR A 227 -4.23 -13.79 -23.85
N THR A 228 -3.80 -14.70 -22.97
CA THR A 228 -3.18 -15.98 -23.33
C THR A 228 -4.19 -17.12 -23.32
N GLU A 229 -3.87 -18.21 -24.01
CA GLU A 229 -4.63 -19.46 -23.94
C GLU A 229 -4.23 -20.33 -22.73
N ASN A 230 -3.21 -19.90 -21.97
CA ASN A 230 -2.61 -20.68 -20.88
C ASN A 230 -3.41 -20.67 -19.58
N TYR A 231 -4.25 -19.64 -19.39
CA TYR A 231 -5.17 -19.52 -18.25
C TYR A 231 -6.20 -18.44 -18.54
N GLN A 232 -7.32 -18.50 -17.83
CA GLN A 232 -8.28 -17.40 -17.71
C GLN A 232 -8.14 -16.79 -16.32
N TYR A 233 -8.09 -15.46 -16.24
CA TYR A 233 -8.03 -14.74 -14.98
C TYR A 233 -9.23 -13.80 -14.89
N TYR A 234 -10.01 -13.96 -13.82
CA TYR A 234 -11.19 -13.18 -13.52
C TYR A 234 -10.97 -12.42 -12.21
N PRO A 235 -10.75 -11.09 -12.24
CA PRO A 235 -10.67 -10.29 -11.02
C PRO A 235 -12.06 -9.95 -10.48
N GLN A 236 -12.15 -9.80 -9.16
CA GLN A 236 -13.23 -9.15 -8.43
C GLN A 236 -12.67 -8.27 -7.32
N ASP A 237 -13.53 -7.45 -6.70
CA ASP A 237 -13.17 -6.70 -5.50
C ASP A 237 -13.06 -7.69 -4.33
N GLY A 238 -11.87 -7.80 -3.73
CA GLY A 238 -11.59 -8.70 -2.61
C GLY A 238 -11.44 -10.19 -2.96
N SER A 239 -11.51 -10.56 -4.25
CA SER A 239 -11.09 -11.90 -4.70
C SER A 239 -10.65 -11.93 -6.18
N CYS A 240 -10.08 -13.05 -6.61
CA CYS A 240 -9.98 -13.41 -8.02
C CYS A 240 -10.05 -14.93 -8.21
N VAL A 241 -10.36 -15.34 -9.43
CA VAL A 241 -10.44 -16.74 -9.83
C VAL A 241 -9.62 -16.94 -11.09
N ILE A 242 -8.78 -17.97 -11.09
CA ILE A 242 -8.04 -18.44 -12.25
C ILE A 242 -8.51 -19.84 -12.63
N THR A 243 -8.87 -20.02 -13.90
CA THR A 243 -9.36 -21.28 -14.46
C THR A 243 -8.71 -21.57 -15.81
N LYS A 244 -9.03 -22.73 -16.38
CA LYS A 244 -8.53 -23.22 -17.68
C LYS A 244 -7.01 -23.15 -17.84
N TYR A 245 -6.30 -23.49 -16.78
CA TYR A 245 -4.85 -23.61 -16.83
C TYR A 245 -4.43 -25.07 -17.01
N ASN A 246 -3.20 -25.28 -17.49
CA ASN A 246 -2.61 -26.61 -17.52
C ASN A 246 -2.35 -27.10 -16.09
N SER A 247 -3.05 -28.15 -15.65
CA SER A 247 -2.89 -28.72 -14.31
C SER A 247 -1.48 -29.25 -14.05
N ASP A 248 -0.72 -29.60 -15.09
CA ASP A 248 0.67 -30.04 -14.96
C ASP A 248 1.65 -28.86 -14.75
N ASP A 249 1.21 -27.62 -15.01
CA ASP A 249 2.00 -26.40 -14.82
C ASP A 249 1.19 -25.29 -14.13
N VAL A 250 0.94 -25.49 -12.83
CA VAL A 250 0.22 -24.53 -11.98
C VAL A 250 1.08 -23.32 -11.61
N SER A 251 2.40 -23.41 -11.78
CA SER A 251 3.32 -22.38 -11.31
C SER A 251 3.11 -21.05 -12.04
N LEU A 252 3.05 -21.07 -13.37
CA LEU A 252 2.85 -19.85 -14.16
C LEU A 252 1.58 -19.08 -13.76
N PRO A 253 0.37 -19.66 -13.80
CA PRO A 253 -0.85 -18.94 -13.43
C PRO A 253 -0.84 -18.49 -11.95
N LEU A 254 -0.23 -19.26 -11.04
CA LEU A 254 -0.16 -18.91 -9.62
C LEU A 254 0.64 -17.62 -9.38
N TYR A 255 1.88 -17.54 -9.88
CA TYR A 255 2.73 -16.36 -9.63
C TYR A 255 2.26 -15.14 -10.43
N ASN A 256 1.70 -15.33 -11.62
CA ASN A 256 1.01 -14.26 -12.36
C ASN A 256 -0.17 -13.71 -11.54
N GLY A 257 -0.98 -14.61 -10.98
CA GLY A 257 -2.09 -14.26 -10.10
C GLY A 257 -1.65 -13.49 -8.85
N ILE A 258 -0.60 -13.96 -8.14
CA ILE A 258 -0.05 -13.27 -6.97
C ILE A 258 0.38 -11.84 -7.33
N LEU A 259 1.07 -11.65 -8.45
CA LEU A 259 1.51 -10.33 -8.91
C LEU A 259 0.32 -9.42 -9.26
N PHE A 260 -0.67 -9.90 -10.01
CA PHE A 260 -1.86 -9.12 -10.34
C PHE A 260 -2.64 -8.71 -9.10
N GLU A 261 -2.83 -9.63 -8.14
CA GLU A 261 -3.51 -9.31 -6.89
C GLU A 261 -2.72 -8.32 -6.05
N ALA A 262 -1.38 -8.38 -6.06
CA ALA A 262 -0.53 -7.40 -5.40
C ALA A 262 -0.65 -6.00 -6.03
N ILE A 263 -0.65 -5.89 -7.36
CA ILE A 263 -0.87 -4.64 -8.09
C ILE A 263 -2.26 -4.07 -7.76
N LYS A 264 -3.31 -4.91 -7.81
CA LYS A 264 -4.68 -4.50 -7.46
C LYS A 264 -4.77 -4.00 -6.01
N MET A 265 -4.19 -4.73 -5.06
CA MET A 265 -4.17 -4.31 -3.65
C MET A 265 -3.36 -3.03 -3.43
N TYR A 266 -2.25 -2.83 -4.14
CA TYR A 266 -1.46 -1.61 -4.06
C TYR A 266 -2.25 -0.36 -4.50
N VAL A 267 -3.04 -0.48 -5.57
CA VAL A 267 -3.94 0.59 -6.03
C VAL A 267 -4.98 0.92 -4.95
N TYR A 268 -5.66 -0.10 -4.40
CA TYR A 268 -6.66 0.10 -3.34
C TYR A 268 -6.05 0.68 -2.05
N LEU A 269 -4.87 0.21 -1.66
CA LEU A 269 -4.14 0.75 -0.51
C LEU A 269 -3.82 2.24 -0.71
N THR A 270 -3.38 2.60 -1.91
CA THR A 270 -3.06 4.00 -2.23
C THR A 270 -4.31 4.88 -2.19
N GLN A 271 -5.47 4.39 -2.65
CA GLN A 271 -6.75 5.12 -2.52
C GLN A 271 -7.13 5.36 -1.05
N ILE A 272 -7.05 4.32 -0.21
CA ILE A 272 -7.39 4.41 1.21
C ILE A 272 -6.44 5.36 1.94
N ILE A 273 -5.12 5.22 1.73
CA ILE A 273 -4.12 6.13 2.34
C ILE A 273 -4.39 7.58 1.91
N ASN A 274 -4.74 7.79 0.65
CA ASN A 274 -5.02 9.13 0.15
C ASN A 274 -6.29 9.73 0.79
N LEU A 275 -7.36 8.93 0.88
CA LEU A 275 -8.66 9.36 1.37
C LEU A 275 -8.71 9.50 2.89
N GLU A 276 -8.13 8.57 3.64
CA GLU A 276 -8.31 8.49 5.10
C GLU A 276 -7.12 9.05 5.88
N ILE A 277 -5.89 8.77 5.44
CA ILE A 277 -4.69 9.05 6.23
C ILE A 277 -4.05 10.39 5.88
N THR A 278 -4.01 10.75 4.59
CA THR A 278 -3.29 11.94 4.12
C THR A 278 -4.07 13.22 4.49
N SER A 279 -3.53 14.06 5.37
CA SER A 279 -4.21 15.29 5.83
C SER A 279 -3.79 16.57 5.10
N ASP A 280 -2.68 16.54 4.36
CA ASP A 280 -2.18 17.69 3.61
C ASP A 280 -2.77 17.75 2.19
N ALA A 281 -3.41 18.88 1.84
CA ALA A 281 -4.11 19.04 0.56
C ALA A 281 -3.21 18.82 -0.66
N ASN A 282 -1.98 19.35 -0.64
CA ASN A 282 -1.05 19.20 -1.75
C ASN A 282 -0.60 17.74 -1.93
N LYS A 283 -0.36 17.03 -0.82
CA LYS A 283 -0.09 15.59 -0.86
C LYS A 283 -1.29 14.82 -1.40
N VAL A 284 -2.52 15.15 -0.98
CA VAL A 284 -3.72 14.47 -1.48
C VAL A 284 -3.85 14.61 -3.00
N MET A 285 -3.70 15.84 -3.51
CA MET A 285 -3.74 16.11 -4.95
C MET A 285 -2.63 15.38 -5.72
N ARG A 286 -1.39 15.38 -5.19
CA ARG A 286 -0.27 14.70 -5.84
C ARG A 286 -0.46 13.19 -5.89
N ASN A 287 -0.94 12.60 -4.81
CA ASN A 287 -1.21 11.16 -4.75
C ASN A 287 -2.36 10.77 -5.69
N ASP A 288 -3.41 11.60 -5.78
CA ASP A 288 -4.52 11.40 -6.72
C ASP A 288 -4.03 11.46 -8.18
N LEU A 289 -3.23 12.47 -8.53
CA LEU A 289 -2.60 12.57 -9.85
C LEU A 289 -1.68 11.38 -10.16
N TYR A 290 -0.92 10.90 -9.17
CA TYR A 290 -0.10 9.71 -9.32
C TYR A 290 -0.94 8.48 -9.64
N LEU A 291 -2.04 8.26 -8.89
CA LEU A 291 -2.98 7.17 -9.16
C LEU A 291 -3.59 7.27 -10.56
N GLU A 292 -4.04 8.45 -10.99
CA GLU A 292 -4.57 8.65 -12.34
C GLU A 292 -3.51 8.30 -13.39
N ASN A 293 -2.25 8.73 -13.20
CA ASN A 293 -1.16 8.43 -14.12
C ASN A 293 -0.88 6.92 -14.25
N LEU A 294 -1.07 6.12 -13.18
CA LEU A 294 -0.89 4.67 -13.25
C LEU A 294 -1.84 4.02 -14.27
N PHE A 295 -3.09 4.49 -14.36
CA PHE A 295 -4.08 3.94 -15.30
C PHE A 295 -3.80 4.29 -16.76
N PHE A 296 -2.96 5.31 -17.01
CA PHE A 296 -2.56 5.75 -18.35
C PHE A 296 -1.08 5.48 -18.66
N ALA A 297 -0.44 4.59 -17.89
CA ALA A 297 0.95 4.21 -18.10
C ALA A 297 1.15 3.61 -19.52
N PRO A 298 2.03 4.17 -20.36
CA PRO A 298 2.17 3.77 -21.76
C PRO A 298 2.97 2.48 -21.99
N HIS A 299 3.69 1.99 -20.96
CA HIS A 299 4.67 0.89 -21.10
C HIS A 299 4.32 -0.36 -20.28
N VAL A 300 3.12 -0.43 -19.71
CA VAL A 300 2.68 -1.64 -19.00
C VAL A 300 2.27 -2.75 -19.99
N PRO A 301 2.62 -4.03 -19.70
CA PRO A 301 2.16 -5.17 -20.49
C PRO A 301 0.63 -5.25 -20.59
N ILE A 302 0.13 -5.88 -21.66
CA ILE A 302 -1.30 -5.84 -22.02
C ILE A 302 -2.23 -6.42 -20.95
N GLU A 303 -1.84 -7.48 -20.26
CA GLU A 303 -2.65 -8.06 -19.18
C GLU A 303 -2.72 -7.14 -17.96
N THR A 304 -1.61 -6.48 -17.61
CA THR A 304 -1.60 -5.45 -16.55
C THR A 304 -2.40 -4.23 -16.97
N HIS A 305 -2.33 -3.81 -18.23
CA HIS A 305 -3.21 -2.77 -18.75
C HIS A 305 -4.68 -3.16 -18.59
N ASN A 306 -5.04 -4.40 -18.94
CA ASN A 306 -6.40 -4.90 -18.78
C ASN A 306 -6.82 -4.95 -17.31
N LEU A 307 -5.92 -5.35 -16.39
CA LEU A 307 -6.16 -5.32 -14.94
C LEU A 307 -6.44 -3.89 -14.47
N LEU A 308 -5.60 -2.93 -14.84
CA LEU A 308 -5.76 -1.53 -14.43
C LEU A 308 -7.06 -0.94 -14.99
N ASN A 309 -7.37 -1.19 -16.26
CA ASN A 309 -8.63 -0.78 -16.88
C ASN A 309 -9.84 -1.43 -16.21
N TYR A 310 -9.73 -2.69 -15.80
CA TYR A 310 -10.74 -3.38 -15.02
C TYR A 310 -10.95 -2.69 -13.66
N VAL A 311 -9.87 -2.51 -12.88
CA VAL A 311 -9.90 -1.85 -11.56
C VAL A 311 -10.51 -0.46 -11.67
N TYR A 312 -10.10 0.32 -12.68
CA TYR A 312 -10.64 1.65 -12.91
C TYR A 312 -12.16 1.65 -13.13
N LYS A 313 -12.73 0.59 -13.72
CA LYS A 313 -14.16 0.49 -13.99
C LYS A 313 -14.99 -0.07 -12.83
N THR A 314 -14.36 -0.53 -11.75
CA THR A 314 -15.11 -1.09 -10.61
C THR A 314 -15.85 0.01 -9.85
N ASN A 315 -17.02 -0.33 -9.32
CA ASN A 315 -17.82 0.59 -8.52
C ASN A 315 -17.05 1.03 -7.26
N SER A 316 -16.32 0.09 -6.65
CA SER A 316 -15.48 0.36 -5.47
C SER A 316 -14.45 1.46 -5.75
N PHE A 317 -13.71 1.34 -6.87
CA PHE A 317 -12.72 2.34 -7.25
C PHE A 317 -13.35 3.70 -7.53
N GLN A 318 -14.45 3.73 -8.30
CA GLN A 318 -15.13 4.99 -8.65
C GLN A 318 -15.68 5.74 -7.43
N HIS A 319 -16.27 5.03 -6.47
CA HIS A 319 -16.72 5.66 -5.21
C HIS A 319 -15.56 6.28 -4.43
N HIS A 320 -14.41 5.61 -4.32
CA HIS A 320 -13.22 6.17 -3.66
C HIS A 320 -12.65 7.38 -4.39
N LYS A 321 -12.68 7.36 -5.73
CA LYS A 321 -12.28 8.48 -6.58
C LYS A 321 -13.18 9.70 -6.35
N GLU A 322 -14.49 9.51 -6.31
CA GLU A 322 -15.44 10.59 -6.00
C GLU A 322 -15.23 11.15 -4.58
N ALA A 323 -15.08 10.27 -3.59
CA ALA A 323 -14.81 10.67 -2.21
C ALA A 323 -13.49 11.49 -2.09
N THR A 324 -12.46 11.09 -2.82
CA THR A 324 -11.17 11.82 -2.86
C THR A 324 -11.34 13.20 -3.48
N ARG A 325 -12.10 13.33 -4.57
CA ARG A 325 -12.43 14.63 -5.18
C ARG A 325 -13.19 15.55 -4.24
N LEU A 326 -14.16 15.00 -3.50
CA LEU A 326 -14.88 15.76 -2.46
C LEU A 326 -13.94 16.24 -1.36
N LYS A 327 -13.04 15.37 -0.88
CA LYS A 327 -12.01 15.72 0.12
C LYS A 327 -11.09 16.85 -0.37
N ILE A 328 -10.57 16.76 -1.60
CA ILE A 328 -9.74 17.81 -2.20
C ILE A 328 -10.50 19.14 -2.25
N SER A 329 -11.76 19.10 -2.68
CA SER A 329 -12.60 20.30 -2.80
C SER A 329 -12.84 20.95 -1.44
N TYR A 330 -13.15 20.15 -0.42
CA TYR A 330 -13.30 20.61 0.96
C TYR A 330 -12.01 21.23 1.51
N MET A 331 -10.88 20.53 1.39
CA MET A 331 -9.58 21.01 1.87
C MET A 331 -9.13 22.30 1.17
N THR A 332 -9.45 22.45 -0.11
CA THR A 332 -9.16 23.67 -0.87
C THR A 332 -9.99 24.85 -0.34
N ALA A 333 -11.30 24.65 -0.15
CA ALA A 333 -12.18 25.68 0.41
C ALA A 333 -11.77 26.08 1.84
N GLU A 334 -11.39 25.11 2.68
CA GLU A 334 -10.91 25.37 4.04
C GLU A 334 -9.61 26.19 4.02
N ASN A 335 -8.67 25.85 3.13
CA ASN A 335 -7.42 26.59 2.97
C ASN A 335 -7.64 28.02 2.47
N ASP A 336 -8.56 28.22 1.53
CA ASP A 336 -8.88 29.55 1.03
C ASP A 336 -9.58 30.41 2.09
N SER A 337 -10.47 29.80 2.91
CA SER A 337 -11.05 30.46 4.09
C SER A 337 -9.98 30.87 5.11
N LYS A 338 -9.02 29.99 5.42
CA LYS A 338 -7.88 30.31 6.31
C LYS A 338 -7.01 31.43 5.74
N LYS A 339 -6.71 31.42 4.44
CA LYS A 339 -5.98 32.50 3.76
C LYS A 339 -6.72 33.82 3.84
N SER A 340 -8.04 33.83 3.60
CA SER A 340 -8.87 35.01 3.75
C SER A 340 -8.76 35.57 5.17
N ARG A 341 -8.99 34.75 6.20
CA ARG A 341 -8.87 35.16 7.61
C ARG A 341 -7.48 35.69 7.96
N ASN A 342 -6.43 35.05 7.49
CA ASN A 342 -5.05 35.51 7.70
C ASN A 342 -4.78 36.84 6.97
N GLY A 343 -5.36 37.03 5.78
CA GLY A 343 -5.34 38.30 5.05
C GLY A 343 -6.04 39.41 5.83
N VAL A 344 -7.21 39.13 6.42
CA VAL A 344 -7.91 40.08 7.30
C VAL A 344 -7.03 40.46 8.50
N LEU A 345 -6.43 39.47 9.18
CA LEU A 345 -5.54 39.72 10.31
C LEU A 345 -4.31 40.56 9.94
N LEU A 346 -3.69 40.29 8.79
CA LEU A 346 -2.58 41.09 8.28
C LEU A 346 -3.01 42.53 7.99
N ASN A 347 -4.18 42.71 7.38
CA ASN A 347 -4.72 44.04 7.10
C ASN A 347 -5.02 44.82 8.39
N ILE A 348 -5.55 44.17 9.43
CA ILE A 348 -5.71 44.79 10.77
C ILE A 348 -4.36 45.22 11.33
N LEU A 349 -3.34 44.36 11.23
CA LEU A 349 -2.00 44.66 11.75
C LEU A 349 -1.36 45.84 11.01
N LEU A 350 -1.46 45.86 9.67
CA LEU A 350 -1.01 46.98 8.84
C LEU A 350 -1.75 48.27 9.18
N TYR A 351 -3.05 48.19 9.48
CA TYR A 351 -3.85 49.33 9.91
C TYR A 351 -3.35 49.92 11.24
N ILE A 352 -3.06 49.07 12.23
CA ILE A 352 -2.51 49.48 13.53
C ILE A 352 -1.10 50.09 13.36
N VAL A 353 -0.22 49.47 12.57
CA VAL A 353 1.12 50.01 12.30
C VAL A 353 1.03 51.36 11.59
N SER A 354 0.09 51.53 10.66
CA SER A 354 -0.13 52.81 9.97
C SER A 354 -0.61 53.90 10.93
N LEU A 355 -1.48 53.57 11.89
CA LEU A 355 -1.91 54.48 12.95
C LEU A 355 -0.73 54.90 13.84
N ILE A 356 0.09 53.95 14.29
CA ILE A 356 1.29 54.24 15.10
C ILE A 356 2.27 55.12 14.32
N GLY A 357 2.48 54.84 13.03
CA GLY A 357 3.32 55.66 12.16
C GLY A 357 2.78 57.08 11.96
N ALA A 358 1.46 57.23 11.82
CA ALA A 358 0.79 58.53 11.75
C ALA A 358 0.93 59.33 13.06
N ILE A 359 0.85 58.66 14.22
CA ILE A 359 1.08 59.28 15.53
C ILE A 359 2.55 59.71 15.67
N GLY A 360 3.51 58.87 15.31
CA GLY A 360 4.93 59.22 15.37
C GLY A 360 5.34 60.35 14.40
N THR A 361 4.62 60.52 13.29
CA THR A 361 4.81 61.69 12.41
C THR A 361 4.23 62.98 12.99
N LEU A 362 3.19 62.90 13.83
CA LEU A 362 2.69 64.07 14.57
C LEU A 362 3.72 64.62 15.56
N ASP A 363 4.44 63.75 16.27
CA ASP A 363 5.54 64.17 17.16
C ASP A 363 6.60 64.97 16.39
N THR A 364 6.92 64.53 15.17
CA THR A 364 7.91 65.22 14.31
C THR A 364 7.39 66.57 13.78
N LEU A 365 6.08 66.67 13.53
CA LEU A 365 5.43 67.89 13.02
C LEU A 365 5.27 68.95 14.11
N GLU A 366 5.08 68.54 15.37
CA GLU A 366 5.10 69.46 16.51
C GLU A 366 6.48 70.12 16.67
N ASP A 367 7.55 69.32 16.61
CA ASP A 367 8.93 69.79 16.70
C ASP A 367 9.35 70.73 15.55
N GLN A 368 8.86 70.48 14.32
CA GLN A 368 9.30 71.24 13.14
C GLN A 368 8.38 72.41 12.75
N LEU A 369 7.08 72.34 13.04
CA LEU A 369 6.08 73.29 12.54
C LEU A 369 5.26 73.94 13.66
N SER A 370 5.52 73.64 14.94
CA SER A 370 4.81 74.21 16.10
C SER A 370 3.29 74.01 16.07
N ILE A 371 2.84 72.91 15.45
CA ILE A 371 1.42 72.52 15.44
C ILE A 371 1.15 71.75 16.75
N PRO A 372 0.15 72.14 17.56
CA PRO A 372 -0.10 71.48 18.84
C PRO A 372 -0.50 70.01 18.66
N PHE A 373 0.18 69.11 19.35
CA PHE A 373 -0.08 67.68 19.26
C PHE A 373 -1.48 67.29 19.75
N GLU A 374 -1.99 67.89 20.83
CA GLU A 374 -3.29 67.54 21.42
C GLU A 374 -4.46 67.60 20.43
N TYR A 375 -4.52 68.66 19.61
CA TYR A 375 -5.57 68.82 18.61
C TYR A 375 -5.36 67.90 17.39
N SER A 376 -4.11 67.74 16.96
CA SER A 376 -3.77 66.93 15.78
C SER A 376 -3.92 65.42 16.04
N PHE A 377 -3.56 64.97 17.24
CA PHE A 377 -3.75 63.60 17.71
C PHE A 377 -5.22 63.20 17.73
N SER A 378 -6.08 64.07 18.28
CA SER A 378 -7.53 63.85 18.33
C SER A 378 -8.14 63.73 16.93
N VAL A 379 -7.66 64.55 15.97
CA VAL A 379 -8.11 64.51 14.57
C VAL A 379 -7.63 63.24 13.86
N VAL A 380 -6.37 62.83 14.04
CA VAL A 380 -5.83 61.60 13.44
C VAL A 380 -6.57 60.36 13.97
N ILE A 381 -6.81 60.27 15.27
CA ILE A 381 -7.61 59.18 15.84
C ILE A 381 -9.02 59.15 15.25
N LEU A 382 -9.69 60.30 15.15
CA LEU A 382 -11.03 60.39 14.58
C LEU A 382 -11.07 59.88 13.13
N ILE A 383 -10.12 60.30 12.30
CA ILE A 383 -10.01 59.89 10.89
C ILE A 383 -9.81 58.37 10.80
N PHE A 384 -8.87 57.82 11.57
CA PHE A 384 -8.63 56.37 11.59
C PHE A 384 -9.81 55.60 12.20
N LEU A 385 -10.60 56.17 13.10
CA LEU A 385 -11.78 55.50 13.64
C LEU A 385 -12.90 55.43 12.59
N VAL A 386 -13.15 56.52 11.86
CA VAL A 386 -14.14 56.56 10.77
C VAL A 386 -13.74 55.64 9.62
N LEU A 387 -12.49 55.70 9.16
CA LEU A 387 -11.99 54.84 8.09
C LEU A 387 -11.98 53.35 8.51
N GLY A 388 -11.68 53.06 9.78
CA GLY A 388 -11.72 51.71 10.33
C GLY A 388 -13.13 51.12 10.35
N ILE A 389 -14.15 51.92 10.71
CA ILE A 389 -15.56 51.51 10.66
C ILE A 389 -16.00 51.22 9.22
N VAL A 390 -15.67 52.10 8.28
CA VAL A 390 -16.01 51.92 6.86
C VAL A 390 -15.37 50.65 6.30
N TRP A 391 -14.08 50.43 6.60
CA TRP A 391 -13.37 49.23 6.20
C TRP A 391 -13.98 47.96 6.82
N GLY A 392 -14.28 47.97 8.12
CA GLY A 392 -14.92 46.83 8.81
C GLY A 392 -16.29 46.46 8.22
N ILE A 393 -17.09 47.43 7.79
CA ILE A 393 -18.38 47.19 7.12
C ILE A 393 -18.16 46.54 5.74
N ILE A 394 -17.18 47.00 4.96
CA ILE A 394 -16.86 46.46 3.64
C ILE A 394 -16.36 45.01 3.76
N GLU A 395 -15.44 44.76 4.68
CA GLU A 395 -14.85 43.43 4.92
C GLU A 395 -15.91 42.42 5.41
N TRP A 396 -16.82 42.87 6.29
CA TRP A 396 -17.96 42.06 6.73
C TRP A 396 -18.90 41.68 5.57
N HIS A 397 -19.17 42.62 4.66
CA HIS A 397 -20.01 42.38 3.49
C HIS A 397 -19.36 41.43 2.47
N GLN A 398 -18.03 41.45 2.33
CA GLN A 398 -17.31 40.56 1.43
C GLN A 398 -17.22 39.13 1.99
N ASN A 399 -16.98 38.95 3.29
CA ASN A 399 -16.90 37.63 3.91
C ASN A 399 -18.26 36.94 4.13
N LYS A 400 -19.39 37.65 4.05
CA LYS A 400 -20.75 37.06 4.12
C LYS A 400 -21.21 36.36 2.83
N ARG A 401 -20.44 36.43 1.74
CA ARG A 401 -20.80 35.86 0.42
C ARG A 401 -20.24 34.46 0.15
N PHE A 402 -19.64 33.82 1.16
CA PHE A 402 -19.18 32.43 1.10
C PHE A 402 -20.01 31.52 2.00
#